data_AF-A0A7G8JQ02-F1
#
_entry.id   AF-A0A7G8JQ02-F1
#
_cell.length_a   1.000
_cell.length_b   1.000
_cell.length_c   1.000
_cell.angle_alpha   90.00
_cell.angle_beta   90.00
_cell.angle_gamma   90.00
#
_symmetry.space_group_name_H-M   'P 1'
#
loop_
_entity.id
_entity.type
_entity.pdbx_description
1 polymer ?
#
loop_
_entity_poly.entity_id
_entity_poly.type
_entity_poly.pdbx_seq_one_letter_code
_entity_poly.pdbx_strand_id
1 'polypeptide(L)' 'MIRDHQEGVLLDQGMGRSAYLCPTEACFEEARRRKRLQKSLRCQVSEGLMTALKERLTEPRVAAAEAR' A
#
# COMPACT_ATOMS: atom_id res chain seq x y z
N MET A 1 0.45 -2.70 1.93
CA MET A 1 -0.68 -3.23 1.13
C MET A 1 -0.55 -4.74 1.04
N ILE A 2 -1.64 -5.48 1.08
CA ILE A 2 -1.65 -6.93 0.98
C ILE A 2 -2.72 -7.33 -0.04
N ARG A 3 -2.38 -8.26 -0.95
CA ARG A 3 -3.36 -8.88 -1.82
C ARG A 3 -3.92 -10.11 -1.12
N ASP A 4 -5.12 -9.95 -0.60
CA ASP A 4 -5.96 -11.04 -0.15
C ASP A 4 -6.46 -11.88 -1.34
N HIS A 5 -6.72 -13.16 -1.05
CA HIS A 5 -7.18 -14.12 -2.03
C HIS A 5 -8.69 -14.07 -2.32
N GLN A 6 -9.49 -13.48 -1.43
CA GLN A 6 -10.94 -13.35 -1.55
C GLN A 6 -11.35 -11.89 -1.80
N GLU A 7 -10.82 -10.97 -1.00
CA GLU A 7 -11.27 -9.56 -0.97
C GLU A 7 -10.46 -8.64 -1.90
N GLY A 8 -9.40 -9.16 -2.54
CA GLY A 8 -8.53 -8.38 -3.41
C GLY A 8 -7.46 -7.61 -2.65
N VAL A 9 -7.20 -6.34 -3.00
CA VAL A 9 -6.09 -5.58 -2.40
C VAL A 9 -6.59 -4.80 -1.18
N LEU A 10 -6.01 -5.09 -0.02
CA LEU A 10 -6.34 -4.49 1.26
C LEU A 10 -5.14 -3.70 1.82
N LEU A 11 -5.42 -2.73 2.70
CA LEU A 11 -4.43 -1.93 3.41
C LEU A 11 -4.21 -2.52 4.81
N ASP A 12 -2.96 -2.84 5.14
CA ASP A 12 -2.52 -3.37 6.45
C ASP A 12 -3.16 -4.69 6.94
N GLN A 13 -4.04 -5.32 6.16
CA GLN A 13 -4.74 -6.57 6.51
C GLN A 13 -4.88 -7.48 5.29
N GLY A 14 -5.15 -8.77 5.52
CA GLY A 14 -5.36 -9.78 4.48
C GLY A 14 -4.29 -10.87 4.47
N MET A 15 -4.54 -11.94 3.69
CA MET A 15 -3.64 -13.07 3.58
C MET A 15 -3.13 -13.23 2.15
N GLY A 16 -1.81 -13.08 1.96
CA GLY A 16 -1.19 -13.31 0.65
C GLY A 16 0.04 -12.47 0.38
N ARG A 17 0.15 -11.94 -0.84
CA ARG A 17 1.32 -11.15 -1.26
C ARG A 17 1.25 -9.77 -0.64
N SER A 18 2.24 -9.44 0.18
CA SER A 18 2.40 -8.10 0.75
C SER A 18 3.36 -7.26 -0.07
N ALA A 19 3.05 -5.97 -0.22
CA ALA A 19 3.93 -4.96 -0.77
C ALA A 19 4.01 -3.77 0.21
N TYR A 20 5.24 -3.39 0.52
CA TYR A 20 5.56 -2.28 1.41
C TYR A 20 6.07 -1.09 0.60
N LEU A 21 5.80 0.11 1.12
CA LEU A 21 6.21 1.38 0.53
C LEU A 21 6.74 2.27 1.65
N CYS A 22 7.79 3.04 1.38
CA CYS A 22 8.28 4.04 2.32
C CYS A 22 7.21 5.13 2.57
N PRO A 23 7.13 5.66 3.80
CA PRO A 23 6.13 6.63 4.19
C PRO A 23 6.47 8.05 3.71
N THR A 24 6.83 8.22 2.44
CA THR A 24 7.19 9.52 1.86
C THR A 24 6.45 9.74 0.55
N GLU A 25 6.13 10.99 0.26
CA GLU A 25 5.42 11.33 -0.99
C GLU A 25 6.25 10.96 -2.23
N ALA A 26 7.57 11.13 -2.18
CA ALA A 26 8.47 10.74 -3.27
C ALA A 26 8.38 9.24 -3.59
N CYS A 27 8.33 8.38 -2.55
CA CYS A 27 8.16 6.95 -2.73
C CYS A 27 6.80 6.61 -3.35
N PHE A 28 5.74 7.28 -2.90
CA PHE A 28 4.39 7.08 -3.43
C PHE A 28 4.29 7.47 -4.91
N GLU A 29 4.79 8.64 -5.29
CA GLU A 29 4.76 9.08 -6.70
C GLU A 29 5.60 8.17 -7.59
N GLU A 30 6.77 7.71 -7.13
CA GLU A 30 7.57 6.74 -7.89
C GLU A 30 6.83 5.41 -8.05
N ALA A 31 6.25 4.89 -6.98
CA ALA A 31 5.52 3.63 -6.97
C ALA A 31 4.26 3.68 -7.84
N ARG A 32 3.53 4.81 -7.82
CA ARG A 32 2.37 5.07 -8.68
C ARG A 32 2.79 5.14 -10.14
N ARG A 33 3.77 5.99 -10.48
CA ARG A 33 4.26 6.20 -11.85
C ARG A 33 4.79 4.91 -12.49
N ARG A 34 5.55 4.11 -11.73
CA ARG A 34 6.14 2.85 -12.22
C ARG A 34 5.24 1.62 -12.04
N LYS A 35 4.03 1.80 -11.50
CA LYS A 35 3.10 0.70 -11.14
C LYS A 35 3.77 -0.38 -10.28
N ARG A 36 4.66 0.02 -9.37
CA ARG A 36 5.46 -0.92 -8.53
C ARG A 36 4.56 -1.81 -7.71
N LEU A 37 3.53 -1.24 -7.08
CA LEU A 37 2.57 -1.97 -6.25
C LEU A 37 1.80 -3.02 -7.07
N GLN A 38 1.37 -2.69 -8.29
CA GLN A 38 0.71 -3.66 -9.18
C GLN A 38 1.64 -4.80 -9.59
N LYS A 39 2.91 -4.50 -9.87
CA LYS A 39 3.93 -5.52 -10.20
C LYS A 39 4.24 -6.43 -9.02
N SER A 40 4.41 -5.87 -7.82
CA SER A 40 4.69 -6.63 -6.60
C SER A 40 3.51 -7.52 -6.19
N LEU A 41 2.28 -6.99 -6.24
CA LEU A 41 1.06 -7.72 -5.89
C LEU A 41 0.57 -8.64 -7.02
N ARG A 42 1.08 -8.45 -8.25
CA ARG A 42 0.63 -9.10 -9.49
C ARG A 42 -0.88 -9.03 -9.69
N CYS A 43 -1.45 -7.85 -9.46
CA CYS A 43 -2.86 -7.58 -9.68
C CYS A 43 -3.06 -6.11 -10.03
N GLN A 44 -4.22 -5.78 -10.59
CA GLN A 44 -4.62 -4.39 -10.72
C GLN A 44 -4.96 -3.85 -9.33
N VAL A 45 -4.45 -2.65 -9.04
CA VAL A 45 -4.76 -1.91 -7.83
C VAL A 45 -5.67 -0.77 -8.26
N SER A 46 -6.84 -0.68 -7.64
CA SER A 46 -7.81 0.39 -7.94
C SER A 46 -7.25 1.75 -7.54
N GLU A 47 -7.60 2.79 -8.31
CA GLU A 47 -7.23 4.18 -8.01
C GLU A 47 -7.74 4.61 -6.63
N GLY A 48 -8.93 4.15 -6.22
CA GLY A 48 -9.47 4.45 -4.89
C GLY A 48 -8.58 3.96 -3.75
N LEU A 49 -7.93 2.80 -3.90
CA LEU A 49 -6.96 2.28 -2.92
C LEU A 49 -5.66 3.07 -2.94
N MET A 50 -5.23 3.56 -4.10
CA MET A 50 -4.06 4.43 -4.20
C MET A 50 -4.31 5.77 -3.52
N THR A 51 -5.51 6.35 -3.67
CA THR A 51 -5.92 7.56 -2.98
C THR A 51 -5.97 7.35 -1.47
N ALA A 52 -6.63 6.29 -1.00
CA ALA A 52 -6.67 5.96 0.44
C ALA A 52 -5.26 5.71 1.03
N LEU A 53 -4.36 5.09 0.26
CA LEU A 53 -2.96 4.95 0.66
C LEU A 53 -2.26 6.30 0.76
N LYS A 54 -2.51 7.23 -0.17
CA LYS A 54 -1.94 8.58 -0.15
C LYS A 54 -2.42 9.38 1.05
N GLU A 55 -3.72 9.35 1.34
CA GLU A 55 -4.30 10.03 2.51
C GLU A 55 -3.62 9.57 3.81
N ARG A 56 -3.41 8.26 3.97
CA ARG A 56 -2.67 7.69 5.12
C ARG A 56 -1.20 8.08 5.20
N LEU A 57 -0.57 8.48 4.09
CA LEU A 57 0.80 8.98 4.06
C LEU A 57 0.89 10.45 4.43
N THR A 58 -0.15 11.21 4.10
CA THR A 58 -0.29 12.63 4.47
C THR A 58 -0.72 12.77 5.94
N GLU A 59 -1.48 11.81 6.47
CA GLU A 59 -1.71 11.69 7.89
C GLU A 59 -0.41 11.29 8.61
N PRO A 60 0.10 12.08 9.57
CA PRO A 60 1.24 11.70 10.37
C PRO A 60 0.84 10.53 11.27
N ARG A 61 1.04 9.31 10.77
CA ARG A 61 0.81 8.11 11.57
C ARG A 61 1.92 7.99 12.61
N VAL A 62 1.66 8.48 13.82
CA VAL A 62 2.33 8.03 15.05
C VAL A 62 1.98 6.55 15.24
N ALA A 63 2.67 5.66 14.51
CA ALA A 63 2.58 4.21 14.69
C ALA A 63 3.84 3.52 14.15
N ALA A 64 5.01 3.97 14.63
CA ALA A 64 6.22 3.15 14.71
C ALA A 64 6.36 2.47 16.10
N ALA A 65 5.27 2.40 16.86
CA ALA A 65 5.06 1.43 17.93
C ALA A 65 3.87 0.60 17.42
N GLU A 66 3.92 -0.70 17.21
CA GLU A 66 4.45 -1.73 18.11
C GLU A 66 4.85 -2.97 17.31
N ALA A 67 6.00 -3.56 17.66
CA ALA A 67 6.18 -5.01 17.78
C ALA A 67 7.48 -5.25 18.58
N ARG A 68 7.31 -5.90 19.74
CA ARG A 68 8.24 -6.16 20.84
C ARG A 68 9.56 -6.80 20.47
#